data_AF-A0A7Y4M5F6-F1
#
_entry.id   AF-A0A7Y4M5F6-F1
#
_cell.length_a   1.000
_cell.length_b   1.000
_cell.length_c   1.000
_cell.angle_alpha   90.00
_cell.angle_beta   90.00
_cell.angle_gamma   90.00
#
_symmetry.space_group_name_H-M   'P 1'
#
loop_
_entity.id
_entity.type
_entity.pdbx_description
1 polymer ?
#
loop_
_entity_poly.entity_id
_entity_poly.type
_entity_poly.pdbx_seq_one_letter_code
_entity_poly.pdbx_strand_id
1 'polypeptide(L)' 'MGVSNVTVAQLEVARSITPIVSVQNEYNLRNQTSEGVLAACERLGIAFLPWYPLGGKRGLRQRR' A
#
# COMPACT_ATOMS: atom_id res chain seq x y z
N MET A 1 -1.60 -5.05 -14.63
CA MET A 1 -1.82 -3.61 -14.38
C MET A 1 -1.53 -3.29 -12.91
N GLY A 2 -1.37 -2.01 -12.58
CA GLY A 2 -1.23 -1.55 -11.19
C GLY A 2 -2.38 -0.64 -10.76
N VAL A 3 -2.67 -0.59 -9.47
CA VAL A 3 -3.69 0.29 -8.88
C VAL A 3 -3.09 1.13 -7.75
N SER A 4 -3.73 2.24 -7.39
CA SER A 4 -3.22 3.16 -6.36
C SER A 4 -4.31 3.67 -5.43
N ASN A 5 -3.96 3.87 -4.16
CA ASN A 5 -4.83 4.38 -3.09
C ASN A 5 -6.13 3.58 -2.96
N VAL A 6 -6.02 2.25 -3.02
CA VAL A 6 -7.15 1.34 -2.94
C VAL A 6 -7.28 0.73 -1.55
N THR A 7 -8.50 0.38 -1.18
CA THR A 7 -8.80 -0.50 -0.05
C THR A 7 -8.69 -1.97 -0.45
N VAL A 8 -8.74 -2.89 0.52
CA VAL A 8 -8.78 -4.33 0.23
C VAL A 8 -10.01 -4.70 -0.62
N ALA A 9 -11.18 -4.14 -0.32
CA ALA A 9 -12.40 -4.39 -1.08
C ALA A 9 -12.26 -3.95 -2.55
N GLN A 10 -11.64 -2.79 -2.78
CA GLN A 10 -11.37 -2.29 -4.14
C GLN A 10 -10.32 -3.13 -4.87
N LEU A 11 -9.28 -3.61 -4.15
CA LEU A 11 -8.30 -4.53 -4.72
C LEU A 11 -8.96 -5.83 -5.20
N GLU A 12 -9.89 -6.40 -4.43
CA GLU A 12 -10.60 -7.62 -4.85
C GLU A 12 -11.49 -7.38 -6.08
N VAL A 13 -12.20 -6.26 -6.13
CA VAL A 13 -12.98 -5.87 -7.33
C VAL A 13 -12.06 -5.68 -8.53
N ALA A 14 -10.90 -5.03 -8.37
CA ALA A 14 -9.96 -4.84 -9.46
C ALA A 14 -9.43 -6.19 -9.99
N ARG A 15 -9.13 -7.13 -9.09
CA ARG A 15 -8.65 -8.48 -9.44
C ARG A 15 -9.70 -9.33 -10.15
N SER A 16 -11.00 -9.10 -9.90
CA SER A 16 -12.06 -9.80 -10.63
C SER A 16 -12.21 -9.34 -12.08
N ILE A 17 -11.71 -8.14 -12.41
CA ILE A 17 -11.75 -7.57 -13.76
C ILE A 17 -10.49 -7.96 -14.55
N THR A 18 -9.32 -7.92 -13.91
CA THR A 18 -8.03 -8.07 -14.60
C THR A 18 -6.89 -8.43 -13.64
N PRO A 19 -5.81 -9.09 -14.09
CA PRO A 19 -4.64 -9.34 -13.26
C PRO A 19 -3.97 -8.04 -12.75
N ILE A 20 -3.94 -7.92 -11.42
CA ILE A 20 -3.25 -6.84 -10.70
C ILE A 20 -1.91 -7.36 -10.22
N VAL A 21 -0.83 -6.70 -10.63
CA VAL A 21 0.55 -7.11 -10.30
C VAL A 21 1.19 -6.19 -9.26
N SER A 22 0.64 -5.00 -9.05
CA SER A 22 1.14 -4.06 -8.04
C SER A 22 0.05 -3.16 -7.46
N VAL A 23 0.26 -2.74 -6.21
CA VAL A 23 -0.54 -1.72 -5.52
C VAL A 23 0.38 -0.62 -5.02
N GLN A 24 0.01 0.65 -5.25
CA GLN A 24 0.72 1.80 -4.71
C GLN A 24 -0.16 2.58 -3.72
N ASN A 25 0.12 2.44 -2.42
CA ASN A 25 -0.62 3.11 -1.35
C ASN A 25 0.34 3.88 -0.43
N GLU A 26 -0.20 4.80 0.38
CA GLU A 26 0.60 5.43 1.42
C GLU A 26 0.91 4.43 2.51
N TYR A 27 2.19 4.30 2.85
CA TYR A 27 2.61 3.51 4.00
C TYR A 27 3.96 4.02 4.49
N ASN A 28 4.06 4.29 5.79
CA ASN A 28 5.30 4.67 6.48
C ASN A 28 5.15 4.46 7.99
N LEU A 29 6.26 4.63 8.74
CA LEU A 29 6.27 4.43 10.19
C LEU A 29 5.24 5.27 10.97
N ARG A 30 4.77 6.40 10.42
CA ARG A 30 3.78 7.26 11.08
C ARG A 30 2.35 7.02 10.56
N ASN A 31 2.22 6.44 9.36
CA ASN A 31 0.95 6.18 8.71
C ASN A 31 0.94 4.75 8.17
N GLN A 32 0.34 3.84 8.94
CA GLN A 32 0.17 2.42 8.60
C GLN A 32 -1.29 2.11 8.23
N THR A 33 -2.07 3.11 7.79
CA THR A 33 -3.49 2.90 7.41
C THR A 33 -3.67 1.87 6.30
N SER A 34 -2.65 1.67 5.46
CA SER A 34 -2.63 0.66 4.40
C SER A 34 -2.14 -0.73 4.84
N GLU A 35 -1.93 -0.99 6.13
CA GLU A 35 -1.48 -2.31 6.65
C GLU A 35 -2.33 -3.47 6.13
N GLY A 36 -3.66 -3.32 6.14
CA GLY A 36 -4.56 -4.36 5.63
C GLY A 36 -4.36 -4.66 4.13
N VAL A 37 -4.02 -3.64 3.34
CA VAL A 37 -3.73 -3.77 1.91
C VAL A 37 -2.35 -4.39 1.70
N LEU A 38 -1.35 -4.01 2.50
CA LEU A 38 -0.02 -4.64 2.51
C LEU A 38 -0.14 -6.14 2.78
N ALA A 39 -0.84 -6.53 3.84
CA ALA A 39 -1.06 -7.94 4.19
C ALA A 39 -1.83 -8.70 3.10
N ALA A 40 -2.79 -8.05 2.43
CA ALA A 40 -3.48 -8.64 1.27
C ALA A 40 -2.52 -8.84 0.09
N CYS A 41 -1.68 -7.86 -0.21
CA CYS A 41 -0.69 -7.96 -1.28
C CYS A 41 0.30 -9.10 -1.02
N GLU A 42 0.77 -9.26 0.22
CA GLU A 42 1.66 -10.35 0.62
C GLU A 42 1.01 -11.73 0.40
N ARG A 43 -0.21 -11.94 0.91
CA ARG A 43 -0.95 -13.20 0.73
C ARG A 43 -1.21 -13.54 -0.75
N LEU A 44 -1.39 -12.53 -1.58
CA LEU A 44 -1.78 -12.67 -2.98
C LEU A 44 -0.58 -12.66 -3.95
N GLY A 45 0.65 -12.45 -3.45
CA GLY A 45 1.84 -12.33 -4.30
C GLY A 45 1.85 -11.08 -5.17
N ILE A 46 1.23 -9.99 -4.72
CA ILE A 46 1.15 -8.70 -5.42
C ILE A 46 2.21 -7.76 -4.84
N ALA A 47 2.92 -7.02 -5.71
CA ALA A 47 3.93 -6.08 -5.26
C ALA A 47 3.28 -4.86 -4.57
N PHE A 48 3.67 -4.55 -3.33
CA PHE A 48 3.23 -3.34 -2.64
C PHE A 48 4.32 -2.25 -2.73
N LEU A 49 3.95 -1.08 -3.26
CA LEU A 49 4.85 0.04 -3.53
C LEU A 49 4.46 1.26 -2.65
N PRO A 50 5.16 1.54 -1.54
CA PRO A 50 4.83 2.68 -0.70
C PRO A 50 5.26 4.01 -1.37
N TRP A 51 4.33 4.96 -1.58
CA TRP A 51 4.67 6.25 -2.23
C TRP A 51 5.18 7.34 -1.27
N TYR A 52 5.09 7.14 0.06
CA TYR A 52 5.60 8.07 1.07
C TYR A 52 6.42 7.38 2.19
N PRO A 53 7.37 6.48 1.86
CA PRO A 53 7.94 5.52 2.80
C PRO A 53 8.65 6.15 4.00
N LEU A 54 9.15 7.38 3.85
CA LEU A 54 9.88 8.10 4.90
C LEU A 54 9.05 9.18 5.61
N GLY A 55 7.80 9.45 5.20
CA GLY A 55 7.04 10.55 5.80
C GLY A 55 7.45 11.96 5.31
N GLY A 56 8.26 12.04 4.25
CA GLY A 56 8.74 13.28 3.60
C GLY A 56 9.35 14.30 4.55
N LYS A 57 9.04 15.59 4.40
CA LYS A 57 9.64 16.69 5.21
C LYS A 57 9.33 16.62 6.71
N ARG A 58 8.33 15.81 7.10
CA ARG A 58 7.94 15.54 8.51
C ARG A 58 8.44 14.16 8.98
N GLY A 59 9.24 13.51 8.16
CA GLY A 59 9.76 12.16 8.34
C GLY A 59 10.81 12.01 9.43
N LEU A 60 10.90 10.78 9.96
CA LEU A 60 11.92 10.21 10.87
C LEU A 60 12.54 11.12 11.95
N ARG A 61 11.87 12.19 12.42
CA ARG A 61 12.31 12.86 13.65
C ARG A 61 12.11 11.89 14.81
N GLN A 62 13.21 11.30 15.28
CA GLN A 62 13.25 10.58 16.54
C GLN A 62 12.84 11.53 17.67
N ARG A 63 11.96 11.05 18.55
CA ARG A 63 11.72 11.69 19.84
C ARG A 63 13.06 11.70 20.57
N ARG A 64 13.59 12.89 20.86
CA ARG A 64 14.56 13.05 21.95
C ARG A 64 13.86 12.79 23.27
#